data_AF-A0AA91TUA9-F1
#
_entry.id   AF-A0AA91TUA9-F1
#
_cell.length_a   1.000
_cell.length_b   1.000
_cell.length_c   1.000
_cell.angle_alpha   90.00
_cell.angle_beta   90.00
_cell.angle_gamma   90.00
#
_symmetry.space_group_name_H-M   'P 1'
#
loop_
_entity.id
_entity.type
_entity.pdbx_description
1 polymer ?
#
loop_
_entity_poly.entity_id
_entity_poly.type
_entity_poly.pdbx_seq_one_letter_code
_entity_poly.pdbx_strand_id
1 'polypeptide(L)'
;MPLKFSRKKRFYLLFFICIVSMVIIFMFSHMPYEEQDIKPFLRDKIDLTNIPFPSITFEYDGQIISSDSDPYGFIEFLFRKAGHVIGYCLLTLLLFLTLMQTKIKRPWVYLLSGALSIAYALTDEWHQSFVPGRTGHWQDAIIIDGTGVILGLVIGFIGTIFFKKRKTKGRF
;
A
#
# COMPACT_ATOMS: atom_id res chain seq x y z
N MET A 1 4.98 -6.88 -32.06
CA MET A 1 5.87 -7.94 -31.54
C MET A 1 6.13 -7.67 -30.07
N PRO A 2 5.64 -8.46 -29.09
CA PRO A 2 5.88 -8.14 -27.69
C PRO A 2 7.37 -8.30 -27.39
N LEU A 3 8.02 -7.22 -26.93
CA LEU A 3 9.42 -7.20 -26.54
C LEU A 3 9.70 -8.33 -25.54
N LYS A 4 10.33 -9.43 -25.98
CA LYS A 4 10.73 -10.54 -25.12
C LYS A 4 11.98 -10.13 -24.34
N PHE A 5 11.81 -9.33 -23.29
CA PHE A 5 12.89 -9.03 -22.35
C PHE A 5 13.43 -10.31 -21.71
N SER A 6 14.77 -10.43 -21.61
CA SER A 6 15.41 -11.50 -20.84
C SER A 6 15.07 -11.38 -19.35
N ARG A 7 15.13 -12.49 -18.60
CA ARG A 7 14.87 -12.48 -17.14
C ARG A 7 15.70 -11.43 -16.40
N LYS A 8 16.97 -11.26 -16.80
CA LYS A 8 17.88 -10.27 -16.21
C LYS A 8 17.42 -8.83 -16.48
N LYS A 9 17.00 -8.50 -17.70
CA LYS A 9 16.46 -7.17 -18.02
C LYS A 9 15.15 -6.88 -17.27
N ARG A 10 14.26 -7.89 -17.16
CA ARG A 10 13.01 -7.77 -16.40
C ARG A 10 13.26 -7.54 -14.91
N PHE A 11 14.24 -8.24 -14.34
CA PHE A 11 14.63 -8.04 -12.95
C PHE A 11 15.05 -6.58 -12.70
N TYR A 12 15.98 -6.04 -13.48
CA TYR A 12 16.44 -4.66 -13.26
C TYR A 12 15.34 -3.63 -13.49
N LEU A 13 14.47 -3.84 -14.48
CA LEU A 13 13.32 -2.95 -14.70
C LEU A 13 12.37 -2.96 -13.49
N LEU A 14 11.96 -4.14 -13.02
CA LEU A 14 11.05 -4.25 -11.88
C LEU A 14 11.70 -3.74 -10.59
N PHE A 15 12.98 -4.02 -10.39
CA PHE A 15 13.74 -3.51 -9.26
C PHE A 15 13.82 -1.97 -9.28
N PHE A 16 14.08 -1.37 -10.45
CA PHE A 16 14.03 0.08 -10.60
C PHE A 16 12.65 0.64 -10.25
N ILE A 17 11.57 0.00 -10.73
CA ILE A 17 10.20 0.40 -10.39
C ILE A 17 9.94 0.26 -8.88
N CYS A 18 10.45 -0.79 -8.21
CA CYS A 18 10.36 -0.91 -6.75
C CYS A 18 10.99 0.29 -6.05
N ILE A 19 12.21 0.69 -6.45
CA ILE A 19 12.88 1.84 -5.87
C ILE A 19 12.07 3.12 -6.09
N VAL A 20 11.55 3.34 -7.30
CA VAL A 20 10.68 4.50 -7.58
C VAL A 20 9.44 4.48 -6.70
N SER A 21 8.78 3.33 -6.54
CA SER A 21 7.61 3.20 -5.65
C SER A 21 7.95 3.49 -4.19
N MET A 22 9.10 3.04 -3.70
CA MET A 22 9.58 3.36 -2.35
C MET A 22 9.79 4.86 -2.19
N VAL A 23 10.46 5.51 -3.16
CA VAL A 23 10.65 6.98 -3.14
C VAL A 23 9.31 7.71 -3.13
N ILE A 24 8.33 7.29 -3.94
CA ILE A 24 6.99 7.89 -3.95
C ILE A 24 6.32 7.76 -2.56
N ILE A 25 6.33 6.57 -1.96
CA ILE A 25 5.79 6.36 -0.61
C ILE A 25 6.47 7.30 0.37
N PHE A 26 7.80 7.35 0.38
CA PHE A 26 8.57 8.21 1.28
C PHE A 26 8.24 9.71 1.10
N MET A 27 8.07 10.18 -0.14
CA MET A 27 7.67 11.56 -0.42
C MET A 27 6.28 11.87 0.17
N PHE A 28 5.32 10.95 -0.01
CA PHE A 28 4.00 11.09 0.61
C PHE A 28 4.08 11.01 2.13
N SER A 29 4.98 10.22 2.71
CA SER A 29 5.10 10.10 4.17
C SER A 29 5.82 11.28 4.81
N HIS A 30 6.70 11.96 4.07
CA HIS A 30 7.42 13.14 4.56
C HIS A 30 6.58 14.44 4.58
N MET A 31 5.48 14.48 3.82
CA MET A 31 4.63 15.66 3.71
C MET A 31 3.87 15.91 5.04
N PRO A 32 3.88 17.13 5.60
CA PRO A 32 3.09 17.47 6.80
C PRO A 32 1.59 17.24 6.59
N TYR A 33 0.83 17.17 7.69
CA TYR A 33 -0.61 16.90 7.63
C TYR A 33 -1.37 17.99 6.86
N GLU A 34 -1.00 19.25 7.07
CA GLU A 34 -1.62 20.43 6.47
C GLU A 34 -1.48 20.47 4.94
N GLU A 35 -0.38 19.95 4.41
CA GLU A 35 -0.12 19.91 2.96
C GLU A 35 -0.89 18.79 2.24
N GLN A 36 -1.41 17.83 3.00
CA GLN A 36 -2.18 16.69 2.48
C GLN A 36 -3.66 16.77 2.81
N ASP A 37 -4.12 17.90 3.32
CA ASP A 37 -5.52 18.12 3.67
C ASP A 37 -6.40 18.16 2.41
N ILE A 38 -7.25 17.14 2.25
CA ILE A 38 -8.23 17.06 1.16
C ILE A 38 -9.59 17.66 1.53
N LYS A 39 -9.82 18.07 2.78
CA LYS A 39 -11.10 18.61 3.25
C LYS A 39 -11.54 19.85 2.46
N PRO A 40 -10.66 20.81 2.09
CA PRO A 40 -11.09 21.95 1.27
C PRO A 40 -11.63 21.52 -0.09
N PHE A 41 -10.97 20.55 -0.74
CA PHE A 41 -11.42 19.99 -2.01
C PHE A 41 -12.75 19.23 -1.88
N LEU A 42 -12.90 18.43 -0.82
CA LEU A 42 -14.15 17.70 -0.55
C LEU A 42 -15.31 18.67 -0.33
N ARG A 43 -15.12 19.72 0.47
CA ARG A 43 -16.14 20.75 0.75
C ARG A 43 -16.56 21.52 -0.51
N ASP A 44 -15.65 21.74 -1.45
CA ASP A 44 -15.94 22.38 -2.73
C ASP A 44 -16.78 21.49 -3.66
N LYS A 45 -16.54 20.17 -3.64
CA LYS A 45 -17.09 19.26 -4.66
C LYS A 45 -18.25 18.40 -4.21
N ILE A 46 -18.33 18.09 -2.92
CA ILE A 46 -19.25 17.10 -2.38
C ILE A 46 -19.81 17.64 -1.07
N ASP A 47 -21.13 17.85 -1.01
CA ASP A 47 -21.80 18.13 0.25
C ASP A 47 -21.99 16.84 1.04
N LEU A 48 -21.05 16.56 1.95
CA LEU A 48 -21.08 15.39 2.82
C LEU A 48 -22.08 15.54 3.97
N THR A 49 -22.60 16.73 4.22
CA THR A 49 -23.46 17.04 5.39
C THR A 49 -24.81 16.34 5.32
N ASN A 50 -25.28 16.04 4.10
CA ASN A 50 -26.60 15.48 3.84
C ASN A 50 -26.55 14.01 3.37
N ILE A 51 -25.37 13.40 3.35
CA ILE A 51 -25.23 11.99 2.97
C ILE A 51 -25.54 11.12 4.19
N PRO A 52 -26.45 10.14 4.10
CA PRO A 52 -26.70 9.20 5.18
C PRO A 52 -25.52 8.25 5.31
N PHE A 53 -24.50 8.67 6.06
CA PHE A 53 -23.45 7.77 6.50
C PHE A 53 -23.96 6.87 7.63
N PRO A 54 -23.49 5.62 7.71
CA PRO A 54 -23.66 4.86 8.95
C PRO A 54 -22.92 5.59 10.07
N SER A 55 -23.59 5.80 11.20
CA SER A 55 -23.01 6.43 12.39
C SER A 55 -21.86 5.60 12.93
N ILE A 56 -20.63 5.98 12.56
CA ILE A 56 -19.39 5.35 12.99
C ILE A 56 -18.61 6.39 13.77
N THR A 57 -18.35 6.09 15.04
CA THR A 57 -17.53 6.91 15.91
C THR A 57 -16.58 6.00 16.68
N PHE A 58 -15.28 6.31 16.63
CA PHE A 58 -14.26 5.59 17.38
C PHE A 58 -13.15 6.54 17.79
N GLU A 59 -12.45 6.19 18.86
CA GLU A 59 -11.24 6.88 19.28
C GLU A 59 -10.05 6.34 18.49
N TYR A 60 -9.23 7.25 17.99
CA TYR A 60 -8.04 6.96 17.23
C TYR A 60 -6.95 7.96 17.61
N ASP A 61 -5.88 7.48 18.24
CA ASP A 61 -4.79 8.31 18.74
C ASP A 61 -5.25 9.48 19.63
N GLY A 62 -6.17 9.20 20.57
CA GLY A 62 -6.75 10.23 21.44
C GLY A 62 -7.63 11.26 20.72
N GLN A 63 -7.85 11.11 19.41
CA GLN A 63 -8.81 11.91 18.64
C GLN A 63 -10.08 11.10 18.37
N ILE A 64 -11.23 11.78 18.38
CA ILE A 64 -12.49 11.15 18.03
C ILE A 64 -12.69 11.27 16.52
N ILE A 65 -12.68 10.14 15.82
CA ILE A 65 -13.00 10.04 14.41
C ILE A 65 -14.48 9.66 14.30
N SER A 66 -15.29 10.56 13.75
CA SER A 66 -16.74 10.39 13.68
C SER A 66 -17.28 10.82 12.32
N SER A 67 -18.09 9.94 11.71
CA SER A 67 -18.83 10.27 10.50
C SER A 67 -19.88 11.37 10.71
N ASP A 68 -20.37 11.53 11.95
CA ASP A 68 -21.53 12.37 12.24
C ASP A 68 -21.11 13.77 12.64
N SER A 69 -20.05 13.92 13.45
CA SER A 69 -19.55 15.23 13.89
C SER A 69 -18.53 15.85 12.93
N ASP A 70 -17.74 15.04 12.20
CA ASP A 70 -16.81 15.52 11.17
C ASP A 70 -16.74 14.55 9.97
N PRO A 71 -17.76 14.57 9.08
CA PRO A 71 -17.80 13.68 7.91
C PRO A 71 -16.62 13.91 6.96
N TYR A 72 -16.08 15.13 6.88
CA TYR A 72 -14.96 15.45 6.00
C TYR A 72 -13.64 14.87 6.54
N GLY A 73 -13.37 15.03 7.85
CA GLY A 73 -12.22 14.41 8.50
C GLY A 73 -12.31 12.88 8.50
N PHE A 74 -13.51 12.32 8.68
CA PHE A 74 -13.75 10.88 8.56
C PHE A 74 -13.37 10.33 7.18
N ILE A 75 -13.83 10.99 6.11
CA ILE A 75 -13.50 10.61 4.74
C ILE A 75 -12.00 10.78 4.45
N GLU A 76 -11.39 11.90 4.88
CA GLU A 76 -9.94 12.10 4.76
C GLU A 76 -9.16 10.96 5.42
N PHE A 77 -9.53 10.60 6.65
CA PHE A 77 -8.92 9.49 7.38
C PHE A 77 -8.99 8.19 6.56
N LEU A 78 -10.16 7.85 6.02
CA LEU A 78 -10.32 6.65 5.18
C LEU A 78 -9.46 6.71 3.92
N PHE A 79 -9.41 7.86 3.22
CA PHE A 79 -8.59 8.02 2.02
C PHE A 79 -7.10 7.81 2.32
N ARG A 80 -6.62 8.35 3.46
CA ARG A 80 -5.23 8.17 3.89
C ARG A 80 -4.92 6.70 4.18
N LYS A 81 -5.76 6.03 4.98
CA LYS A 81 -5.55 4.60 5.30
C LYS A 81 -5.68 3.71 4.06
N ALA A 82 -6.57 4.04 3.12
CA ALA A 82 -6.65 3.36 1.84
C ALA A 82 -5.40 3.55 0.99
N GLY A 83 -4.85 4.77 0.93
CA GLY A 83 -3.61 5.07 0.20
C GLY A 83 -2.43 4.24 0.70
N HIS A 84 -2.30 4.13 2.02
CA HIS A 84 -1.35 3.26 2.71
C HIS A 84 -1.50 1.78 2.31
N VAL A 85 -2.69 1.21 2.47
CA VAL A 85 -2.98 -0.19 2.08
C VAL A 85 -2.66 -0.44 0.61
N ILE A 86 -3.06 0.47 -0.29
CA ILE A 86 -2.79 0.35 -1.73
C ILE A 86 -1.28 0.45 -2.02
N GLY A 87 -0.58 1.41 -1.41
CA GLY A 87 0.85 1.62 -1.58
C GLY A 87 1.65 0.37 -1.21
N TYR A 88 1.41 -0.18 -0.02
CA TYR A 88 2.11 -1.38 0.45
C TYR A 88 1.68 -2.66 -0.28
N CYS A 89 0.43 -2.75 -0.75
CA CYS A 89 -0.01 -3.83 -1.65
C CYS A 89 0.77 -3.82 -2.96
N LEU A 90 0.90 -2.66 -3.60
CA LEU A 90 1.65 -2.51 -4.84
C LEU A 90 3.15 -2.76 -4.63
N LEU A 91 3.74 -2.22 -3.57
CA LEU A 91 5.14 -2.46 -3.22
C LEU A 91 5.42 -3.95 -3.03
N THR A 92 4.57 -4.65 -2.26
CA THR A 92 4.70 -6.09 -2.01
C THR A 92 4.58 -6.88 -3.30
N LEU A 93 3.63 -6.53 -4.16
CA LEU A 93 3.44 -7.19 -5.46
C LEU A 93 4.66 -6.96 -6.37
N LEU A 94 5.21 -5.75 -6.40
CA LEU A 94 6.40 -5.43 -7.19
C LEU A 94 7.63 -6.19 -6.68
N LEU A 95 7.84 -6.26 -5.36
CA LEU A 95 8.90 -7.06 -4.75
C LEU A 95 8.73 -8.55 -5.09
N PHE A 96 7.50 -9.07 -5.00
CA PHE A 96 7.17 -10.44 -5.40
C PHE A 96 7.52 -10.70 -6.86
N LEU A 97 7.08 -9.84 -7.79
CA LEU A 97 7.36 -9.97 -9.22
C LEU A 97 8.87 -9.87 -9.54
N THR A 98 9.59 -9.02 -8.82
CA THR A 98 11.04 -8.84 -8.92
C THR A 98 11.77 -10.10 -8.47
N LEU A 99 11.47 -10.60 -7.27
CA LEU A 99 12.09 -11.80 -6.70
C LEU A 99 11.75 -13.06 -7.51
N MET A 100 10.58 -13.13 -8.14
CA MET A 100 10.21 -14.20 -9.08
C MET A 100 11.12 -14.28 -10.34
N GLN A 101 11.91 -13.25 -10.65
CA GLN A 101 12.90 -13.30 -11.74
C GLN A 101 14.22 -13.98 -11.33
N THR A 102 14.42 -14.22 -10.03
CA THR A 102 15.64 -14.82 -9.47
C THR A 102 15.57 -16.36 -9.46
N LYS A 103 16.59 -17.01 -8.86
CA LYS A 103 16.61 -18.47 -8.62
C LYS A 103 16.06 -18.87 -7.24
N ILE A 104 15.54 -17.91 -6.47
CA ILE A 104 14.99 -18.15 -5.13
C ILE A 104 13.78 -19.09 -5.22
N LYS A 105 13.67 -20.05 -4.31
CA LYS A 105 12.53 -20.98 -4.27
C LYS A 105 11.26 -20.22 -3.90
N ARG A 106 10.10 -20.64 -4.45
CA ARG A 106 8.83 -19.92 -4.29
C ARG A 106 8.45 -19.57 -2.85
N PRO A 107 8.56 -20.47 -1.84
CA PRO A 107 8.20 -20.12 -0.46
C PRO A 107 9.00 -18.92 0.07
N TRP A 108 10.29 -18.89 -0.25
CA TRP A 108 11.19 -17.79 0.12
C TRP A 108 10.86 -16.50 -0.62
N VAL A 109 10.33 -16.56 -1.83
CA VAL A 109 9.85 -15.36 -2.53
C VAL A 109 8.69 -14.71 -1.79
N TYR A 110 7.70 -15.48 -1.33
CA TYR A 110 6.59 -14.94 -0.53
C TYR A 110 7.10 -14.35 0.79
N LEU A 111 7.92 -15.10 1.52
CA LEU A 111 8.46 -14.67 2.80
C LEU A 111 9.27 -13.38 2.67
N LEU A 112 10.21 -13.32 1.71
CA LEU A 112 11.06 -12.14 1.51
C LEU A 112 10.25 -10.93 1.03
N SER A 113 9.26 -11.12 0.15
CA SER A 113 8.43 -10.00 -0.33
C SER A 113 7.62 -9.39 0.81
N GLY A 114 7.01 -10.24 1.66
CA GLY A 114 6.27 -9.79 2.83
C GLY A 114 7.18 -9.13 3.86
N ALA A 115 8.28 -9.80 4.23
CA ALA A 115 9.21 -9.30 5.23
C ALA A 115 9.85 -7.96 4.84
N LEU A 116 10.29 -7.81 3.58
CA LEU A 116 10.85 -6.54 3.09
C LEU A 116 9.81 -5.42 3.07
N SER A 117 8.55 -5.72 2.72
CA SER A 117 7.49 -4.70 2.68
C SER A 117 7.08 -4.25 4.09
N ILE A 118 6.95 -5.18 5.04
CA ILE A 118 6.71 -4.85 6.45
C ILE A 118 7.89 -4.09 7.04
N ALA A 119 9.13 -4.52 6.77
CA ALA A 119 10.30 -3.79 7.24
C ALA A 119 10.29 -2.35 6.73
N TYR A 120 9.92 -2.13 5.47
CA TYR A 120 9.79 -0.80 4.90
C TYR A 120 8.65 0.01 5.55
N ALA A 121 7.48 -0.60 5.77
CA ALA A 121 6.36 0.04 6.47
C ALA A 121 6.76 0.51 7.89
N LEU A 122 7.48 -0.33 8.63
CA LEU A 122 7.99 0.04 9.95
C LEU A 122 8.97 1.22 9.88
N THR A 123 9.85 1.27 8.87
CA THR A 123 10.75 2.41 8.70
C THR A 123 10.02 3.69 8.31
N ASP A 124 8.96 3.57 7.52
CA ASP A 124 8.14 4.70 7.10
C ASP A 124 7.38 5.30 8.29
N GLU A 125 6.74 4.47 9.09
CA GLU A 125 6.00 4.89 10.28
C GLU A 125 6.90 5.52 11.35
N TRP A 126 8.11 4.94 11.50
CA TRP A 126 9.14 5.52 12.33
C TRP A 126 9.56 6.90 11.82
N HIS A 127 9.74 7.08 10.52
CA HIS A 127 10.03 8.39 9.93
C HIS A 127 8.88 9.39 10.14
N GLN A 128 7.63 8.96 9.96
CA GLN A 128 6.45 9.81 10.18
C GLN A 128 6.36 10.34 11.61
N SER A 129 6.86 9.60 12.61
CA SER A 129 6.92 10.08 14.00
C SER A 129 7.79 11.33 14.20
N PHE A 130 8.67 11.66 13.24
CA PHE A 130 9.48 12.88 13.25
C PHE A 130 8.91 14.02 12.40
N VAL A 131 7.81 13.78 11.66
CA VAL A 131 7.18 14.79 10.80
C VAL A 131 6.16 15.58 11.62
N PRO A 132 6.26 16.93 11.67
CA PRO A 132 5.30 17.76 12.38
C PRO A 132 3.85 17.54 11.91
N GLY A 133 2.91 17.51 12.85
CA GLY A 133 1.49 17.29 12.55
C GLY A 133 1.13 15.85 12.18
N ARG A 134 2.11 14.93 12.15
CA ARG A 134 1.87 13.49 11.99
C ARG A 134 2.09 12.72 13.28
N THR A 135 1.33 11.66 13.41
CA THR A 135 1.35 10.77 14.56
C THR A 135 1.75 9.39 14.05
N GLY A 136 3.01 9.02 14.26
CA GLY A 136 3.53 7.71 13.86
C GLY A 136 3.02 6.61 14.81
N HIS A 137 2.34 5.61 14.29
CA HIS A 137 1.76 4.48 14.99
C HIS A 137 2.31 3.15 14.45
N TRP A 138 3.23 2.54 15.17
CA TRP A 138 3.76 1.23 14.78
C TRP A 138 2.66 0.15 14.66
N GLN A 139 1.53 0.32 15.36
CA GLN A 139 0.35 -0.51 15.23
C GLN A 139 -0.33 -0.37 13.85
N ASP A 140 -0.34 0.82 13.26
CA ASP A 140 -0.86 1.05 11.91
C ASP A 140 0.02 0.37 10.86
N ALA A 141 1.34 0.48 10.99
CA ALA A 141 2.28 -0.19 10.08
C ALA A 141 2.10 -1.72 10.09
N ILE A 142 1.72 -2.29 11.23
CA ILE A 142 1.52 -3.74 11.36
C ILE A 142 0.12 -4.16 10.90
N ILE A 143 -0.92 -3.41 11.26
CA ILE A 143 -2.30 -3.80 11.03
C ILE A 143 -2.81 -3.28 9.68
N ILE A 144 -2.66 -1.98 9.42
CA ILE A 144 -3.17 -1.32 8.21
C ILE A 144 -2.23 -1.61 7.03
N ASP A 145 -0.95 -1.23 7.12
CA ASP A 145 -0.01 -1.47 6.02
C ASP A 145 0.22 -2.97 5.82
N GLY A 146 0.21 -3.74 6.91
CA GLY A 146 0.24 -5.21 6.86
C GLY A 146 -0.95 -5.81 6.10
N THR A 147 -2.14 -5.21 6.16
CA THR A 147 -3.27 -5.61 5.31
C THR A 147 -2.93 -5.43 3.82
N GLY A 148 -2.30 -4.31 3.47
CA GLY A 148 -1.77 -4.10 2.11
C GLY A 148 -0.77 -5.18 1.70
N VAL A 149 0.18 -5.51 2.58
CA VAL A 149 1.18 -6.57 2.33
C VAL A 149 0.50 -7.92 2.07
N ILE A 150 -0.46 -8.32 2.92
CA ILE A 150 -1.19 -9.57 2.76
C ILE A 150 -1.92 -9.60 1.41
N LEU A 151 -2.62 -8.51 1.04
CA LEU A 151 -3.31 -8.41 -0.24
C LEU A 151 -2.33 -8.57 -1.42
N GLY A 152 -1.17 -7.91 -1.37
CA GLY A 152 -0.13 -8.04 -2.39
C GLY A 152 0.37 -9.48 -2.56
N LEU A 153 0.59 -10.20 -1.45
CA LEU A 153 0.97 -11.61 -1.47
C LEU A 153 -0.13 -12.52 -2.04
N VAL A 154 -1.39 -12.27 -1.67
CA VAL A 154 -2.55 -13.03 -2.19
C VAL A 154 -2.69 -12.84 -3.70
N ILE A 155 -2.58 -11.61 -4.19
CA ILE A 155 -2.60 -11.31 -5.63
C ILE A 155 -1.45 -12.01 -6.35
N GLY A 156 -0.23 -11.95 -5.78
CA GLY A 156 0.92 -12.68 -6.28
C GLY A 156 0.66 -14.18 -6.37
N PHE A 157 0.09 -14.77 -5.32
CA PHE A 157 -0.27 -16.19 -5.26
C PHE A 157 -1.26 -16.60 -6.34
N ILE A 158 -2.38 -15.89 -6.45
CA ILE A 158 -3.40 -16.09 -7.48
C ILE A 158 -2.76 -16.01 -8.88
N GLY A 159 -1.91 -15.01 -9.11
CA GLY A 159 -1.14 -14.88 -10.34
C GLY A 159 -0.33 -16.15 -10.67
N THR A 160 0.40 -16.72 -9.70
CA THR A 160 1.18 -17.94 -9.94
C THR A 160 0.34 -19.16 -10.30
N ILE A 161 -0.88 -19.28 -9.76
CA ILE A 161 -1.82 -20.36 -10.10
C ILE A 161 -2.25 -20.23 -11.56
N PHE A 162 -2.65 -19.02 -11.99
CA PHE A 162 -3.07 -18.77 -13.36
C PHE A 162 -1.94 -19.02 -14.38
N PHE A 163 -0.71 -18.60 -14.07
CA PHE A 163 0.45 -18.87 -14.93
C PHE A 163 0.79 -20.37 -15.04
N LYS A 164 0.60 -21.14 -13.95
CA LYS A 164 0.78 -22.60 -13.97
C LYS A 164 -0.26 -23.27 -14.88
N LYS A 165 -1.54 -22.90 -14.74
CA LYS A 165 -2.65 -23.43 -15.58
C LYS A 165 -2.45 -23.15 -17.08
N ARG A 166 -1.97 -21.96 -17.45
CA ARG A 166 -1.68 -21.62 -18.86
C ARG A 166 -0.55 -22.46 -19.47
N LYS A 167 0.49 -22.80 -18.70
CA LYS A 167 1.57 -23.68 -19.19
C LYS A 167 1.12 -25.13 -19.40
N THR A 168 0.15 -25.61 -18.62
CA THR A 168 -0.39 -26.98 -18.77
C THR A 168 -1.33 -27.10 -19.97
N LYS A 169 -2.12 -26.05 -20.28
CA LYS A 169 -3.03 -26.05 -21.43
C LYS A 169 -2.33 -25.93 -22.79
N GLY A 170 -1.16 -25.30 -22.89
CA GLY A 170 -0.40 -25.16 -24.14
C GLY A 170 0.56 -26.31 -24.46
N ARG A 171 0.36 -27.49 -23.86
CA ARG A 171 1.17 -28.71 -24.05
C ARG A 171 0.40 -29.87 -24.70
N PHE A 172 -0.79 -29.59 -25.20
CA PHE A 172 -1.60 -30.50 -26.01
C PHE A 172 -1.78 -29.89 -27.39
#